data_AF-A0A1Q7GP39-F1
#
_entry.id   AF-A0A1Q7GP39-F1
#
_cell.length_a   1.000
_cell.length_b   1.000
_cell.length_c   1.000
_cell.angle_alpha   90.00
_cell.angle_beta   90.00
_cell.angle_gamma   90.00
#
_symmetry.space_group_name_H-M   'P 1'
#
loop_
_entity.id
_entity.type
_entity.pdbx_description
1 polymer ?
#
loop_
_entity_poly.entity_id
_entity_poly.type
_entity_poly.pdbx_seq_one_letter_code
_entity_poly.pdbx_strand_id
1 'polypeptide(L)'
;MIDTTSLAEDLTQLEGLLRALLTPQQYDSCAALLPALGAAVGFLRRSSRASLASVTLPDEVLRHRFHLTKREVEVLHLLLQGVSNAGLAAALHVSEHTARHHTERVRLKLNVHSRAQLPAAIAGRLG
;
A
#
# COMPACT_ATOMS: atom_id res chain seq x y z
N MET A 1 -21.43 -41.81 27.47
CA MET A 1 -22.02 -40.58 26.91
C MET A 1 -21.42 -39.46 27.72
N ILE A 2 -20.58 -38.63 27.11
CA ILE A 2 -19.55 -37.82 27.81
C ILE A 2 -20.22 -36.70 28.61
N ASP A 3 -19.96 -36.65 29.91
CA ASP A 3 -20.54 -35.71 30.86
C ASP A 3 -20.04 -34.28 30.59
N THR A 4 -20.95 -33.39 30.19
CA THR A 4 -20.66 -32.00 29.81
C THR A 4 -20.21 -31.11 30.98
N THR A 5 -20.34 -31.58 32.22
CA THR A 5 -19.91 -30.86 33.42
C THR A 5 -18.38 -30.87 33.58
N SER A 6 -17.71 -31.92 33.12
CA SER A 6 -16.26 -32.08 33.28
C SER A 6 -15.44 -31.11 32.41
N LEU A 7 -15.97 -30.70 31.25
CA LEU A 7 -15.31 -29.77 30.33
C LEU A 7 -15.32 -28.31 30.83
N ALA A 8 -16.31 -27.92 31.64
CA ALA A 8 -16.40 -26.57 32.20
C ALA A 8 -15.43 -26.37 33.37
N GLU A 9 -15.23 -27.40 34.20
CA GLU A 9 -14.22 -27.38 35.26
C GLU A 9 -12.80 -27.35 34.69
N ASP A 10 -12.54 -28.12 33.63
CA ASP A 10 -11.23 -28.16 32.95
C ASP A 10 -10.83 -26.77 32.40
N LEU A 11 -11.77 -26.05 31.79
CA LEU A 11 -11.51 -24.71 31.24
C LEU A 11 -11.24 -23.67 32.34
N THR A 12 -11.95 -23.77 33.47
CA THR A 12 -11.78 -22.84 34.59
C THR A 12 -10.46 -23.09 35.33
N GLN A 13 -10.05 -24.36 35.47
CA GLN A 13 -8.73 -24.72 36.00
C GLN A 13 -7.60 -24.28 35.07
N LEU A 14 -7.78 -24.37 33.75
CA LEU A 14 -6.77 -23.96 32.76
C LEU A 14 -6.59 -22.43 32.70
N GLU A 15 -7.67 -21.65 32.84
CA GLU A 15 -7.60 -20.19 33.05
C GLU A 15 -6.89 -19.82 34.37
N GLY A 16 -7.17 -20.56 35.44
CA GLY A 16 -6.50 -20.38 36.74
C GLY A 16 -4.99 -20.63 36.66
N LEU A 17 -4.58 -21.68 35.95
CA LEU A 17 -3.17 -22.01 35.73
C LEU A 17 -2.47 -20.97 34.82
N LEU A 18 -3.14 -20.49 33.78
CA LEU A 18 -2.63 -19.39 32.94
C LEU A 18 -2.34 -18.13 33.76
N ARG A 19 -3.24 -17.77 34.69
CA ARG A 19 -3.05 -16.64 35.60
C ARG A 19 -1.94 -16.86 36.63
N ALA A 20 -1.70 -18.10 37.04
CA ALA A 20 -0.66 -18.45 38.00
C ALA A 20 0.74 -18.51 37.37
N LEU A 21 0.84 -18.87 36.08
CA LEU A 21 2.10 -18.96 35.33
C LEU A 21 2.54 -17.63 34.70
N LEU A 22 1.61 -16.70 34.47
CA LEU A 22 1.91 -15.35 33.96
C LEU A 22 2.00 -14.35 35.12
N THR A 23 3.20 -14.18 35.68
CA THR A 23 3.44 -13.16 36.71
C THR A 23 3.17 -11.75 36.14
N PRO A 24 2.45 -10.87 36.85
CA PRO A 24 2.00 -9.57 36.33
C PRO A 24 3.13 -8.56 36.10
N GLN A 25 4.37 -8.85 36.52
CA GLN A 25 5.47 -7.89 36.53
C GLN A 25 6.25 -7.79 35.20
N GLN A 26 5.98 -8.66 34.21
CA GLN A 26 6.66 -8.61 32.89
C GLN A 26 5.85 -7.92 31.78
N TYR A 27 4.56 -7.62 32.00
CA TYR A 27 3.73 -6.95 30.98
C TYR A 27 4.09 -5.46 30.79
N ASP A 28 4.56 -4.77 31.83
CA ASP A 28 4.92 -3.35 31.74
C ASP A 28 6.16 -3.09 30.86
N SER A 29 7.07 -4.07 30.72
CA SER A 29 8.32 -3.88 29.97
C SER A 29 8.15 -4.01 28.45
N CYS A 30 7.08 -4.65 27.96
CA CYS A 30 6.77 -4.72 26.52
C CYS A 30 5.78 -3.62 26.07
N ALA A 31 4.96 -3.08 26.98
CA ALA A 31 3.97 -2.05 26.67
C ALA A 31 4.61 -0.70 26.24
N ALA A 32 5.81 -0.39 26.72
CA ALA A 32 6.54 0.82 26.36
C ALA A 32 7.15 0.80 24.94
N LEU A 33 7.34 -0.39 24.36
CA LEU A 33 7.92 -0.56 23.02
C LEU A 33 6.87 -0.58 21.91
N LEU A 34 5.60 -0.85 22.24
CA LEU A 34 4.48 -0.80 21.29
C LEU A 34 4.29 0.57 20.61
N PRO A 35 4.30 1.71 21.32
CA PRO A 35 4.23 3.01 20.66
C PRO A 35 5.51 3.35 19.88
N ALA A 36 6.68 2.88 20.31
CA ALA A 36 7.94 3.07 19.59
C ALA A 36 7.98 2.24 18.28
N LEU A 37 7.51 0.99 18.31
CA LEU A 37 7.33 0.15 17.13
C LEU A 37 6.22 0.69 16.23
N GLY A 38 5.11 1.17 16.80
CA GLY A 38 4.03 1.82 16.04
C GLY A 38 4.48 3.11 15.36
N ALA A 39 5.28 3.93 16.05
CA ALA A 39 5.90 5.13 15.50
C ALA A 39 6.97 4.79 14.47
N ALA A 40 7.77 3.74 14.67
CA ALA A 40 8.76 3.27 13.71
C ALA A 40 8.10 2.69 12.46
N VAL A 41 7.01 1.91 12.57
CA VAL A 41 6.23 1.42 11.43
C VAL A 41 5.50 2.58 10.74
N GLY A 42 4.93 3.52 11.50
CA GLY A 42 4.32 4.74 10.96
C GLY A 42 5.32 5.64 10.24
N PHE A 43 6.54 5.77 10.80
CA PHE A 43 7.66 6.48 10.22
C PHE A 43 8.18 5.74 9.00
N LEU A 44 8.38 4.43 9.04
CA LEU A 44 8.75 3.64 7.87
C LEU A 44 7.69 3.73 6.78
N ARG A 45 6.38 3.72 7.11
CA ARG A 45 5.28 3.90 6.15
C ARG A 45 5.21 5.33 5.58
N ARG A 46 5.67 6.33 6.34
CA ARG A 46 5.77 7.75 5.92
C ARG A 46 7.06 8.05 5.14
N SER A 47 8.17 7.42 5.52
CA SER A 47 9.52 7.58 4.98
C SER A 47 9.76 6.69 3.77
N SER A 48 9.07 5.55 3.63
CA SER A 48 9.09 4.74 2.39
C SER A 48 8.39 5.42 1.21
N ARG A 49 7.52 6.43 1.47
CA ARG A 49 7.08 7.36 0.41
C ARG A 49 8.21 8.25 -0.11
N ALA A 50 9.21 8.56 0.71
CA ALA A 50 10.38 9.34 0.30
C ALA A 50 11.45 8.47 -0.38
N SER A 51 11.59 7.20 0.02
CA SER A 51 12.62 6.30 -0.53
C SER A 51 12.25 5.56 -1.81
N LEU A 52 10.97 5.47 -2.19
CA LEU A 52 10.55 4.90 -3.49
C LEU A 52 10.62 5.94 -4.63
N ALA A 53 10.97 7.19 -4.32
CA ALA A 53 11.02 8.27 -5.30
C ALA A 53 12.09 8.09 -6.40
N SER A 54 13.00 7.12 -6.26
CA SER A 54 14.13 6.94 -7.19
C SER A 54 14.14 5.61 -7.95
N VAL A 55 13.13 4.75 -7.79
CA VAL A 55 12.98 3.62 -8.73
C VAL A 55 12.30 4.14 -10.00
N THR A 56 13.07 4.85 -10.82
CA THR A 56 12.67 5.11 -12.20
C THR A 56 12.73 3.79 -12.93
N LEU A 57 11.58 3.13 -13.05
CA LEU A 57 11.47 1.91 -13.82
C LEU A 57 11.77 2.22 -15.29
N PRO A 58 12.53 1.37 -15.99
CA PRO A 58 12.76 1.54 -17.42
C PRO A 58 11.42 1.54 -18.16
N ASP A 59 11.25 2.48 -19.09
CA ASP A 59 10.03 2.62 -19.89
C ASP A 59 9.64 1.30 -20.55
N GLU A 60 10.61 0.50 -20.99
CA GLU A 60 10.36 -0.79 -21.64
C GLU A 60 9.62 -1.79 -20.73
N VAL A 61 9.96 -1.81 -19.44
CA VAL A 61 9.30 -2.66 -18.44
C VAL A 61 7.84 -2.23 -18.28
N LEU A 62 7.59 -0.92 -18.19
CA LEU A 62 6.23 -0.38 -18.07
C LEU A 62 5.40 -0.69 -19.33
N ARG A 63 6.00 -0.54 -20.51
CA ARG A 63 5.36 -0.83 -21.80
C ARG A 63 4.97 -2.30 -21.91
N HIS A 64 5.87 -3.22 -21.59
CA HIS A 64 5.58 -4.65 -21.68
C HIS A 64 4.62 -5.13 -20.60
N ARG A 65 4.81 -4.69 -19.35
CA ARG A 65 4.02 -5.18 -18.22
C ARG A 65 2.57 -4.69 -18.26
N PHE A 66 2.35 -3.48 -18.76
CA PHE A 66 1.04 -2.82 -18.76
C PHE A 66 0.50 -2.55 -20.17
N HIS A 67 1.15 -3.08 -21.21
CA HIS A 67 0.79 -2.88 -22.62
C HIS A 67 0.60 -1.39 -22.99
N LEU A 68 1.45 -0.54 -22.43
CA LEU A 68 1.44 0.90 -22.68
C LEU A 68 2.19 1.24 -23.96
N THR A 69 1.63 2.17 -24.72
CA THR A 69 2.34 2.84 -25.82
C THR A 69 3.37 3.82 -25.25
N LYS A 70 4.33 4.26 -26.07
CA LYS A 70 5.34 5.27 -25.66
C LYS A 70 4.67 6.52 -25.08
N ARG A 71 3.65 7.02 -25.76
CA ARG A 71 2.90 8.21 -25.32
C ARG A 71 2.15 8.00 -24.01
N GLU A 72 1.62 6.80 -23.78
CA GLU A 72 0.94 6.47 -22.52
C GLU A 72 1.92 6.34 -21.35
N VAL A 73 3.18 5.93 -21.60
CA VAL A 73 4.23 5.94 -20.57
C VAL A 73 4.64 7.37 -20.19
N GLU A 74 4.80 8.27 -21.18
CA GLU A 74 5.04 9.69 -20.91
C GLU A 74 3.92 10.30 -20.06
N VAL A 75 2.66 10.01 -20.43
CA VAL A 75 1.50 10.43 -19.65
C VAL A 75 1.56 9.85 -18.23
N LEU A 76 1.88 8.57 -18.08
CA LEU A 76 1.99 7.91 -16.78
C LEU A 76 3.03 8.58 -15.88
N HIS A 77 4.21 8.91 -16.41
CA HIS A 77 5.25 9.61 -15.65
C HIS A 77 4.79 10.97 -15.14
N LEU A 78 4.16 11.78 -16.01
CA LEU A 78 3.57 13.06 -15.61
C LEU A 78 2.45 12.89 -14.58
N LEU A 79 1.67 11.80 -14.70
CA LEU A 79 0.63 11.47 -13.72
C LEU A 79 1.22 11.15 -12.34
N LEU A 80 2.30 10.37 -12.29
CA LEU A 80 3.02 10.01 -11.07
C LEU A 80 3.70 11.21 -10.41
N GLN A 81 4.11 12.20 -11.19
CA GLN A 81 4.62 13.49 -10.71
C GLN A 81 3.52 14.42 -10.15
N GLY A 82 2.24 14.04 -10.26
CA GLY A 82 1.13 14.86 -9.75
C GLY A 82 0.68 16.00 -10.68
N VAL A 83 1.15 16.04 -11.93
CA VAL A 83 0.81 17.08 -12.92
C VAL A 83 -0.67 17.05 -13.29
N SER A 84 -1.37 18.18 -13.26
CA SER A 84 -2.79 18.30 -13.62
C SER A 84 -3.05 18.02 -15.12
N ASN A 85 -4.32 17.86 -15.52
CA ASN A 85 -4.66 17.65 -16.94
C ASN A 85 -4.24 18.84 -17.82
N ALA A 86 -4.36 20.07 -17.30
CA ALA A 86 -3.86 21.28 -17.97
C ALA A 86 -2.32 21.27 -18.10
N GLY A 87 -1.59 20.83 -17.06
CA GLY A 87 -0.14 20.68 -17.13
C GLY A 87 0.29 19.57 -18.10
N LEU A 88 -0.46 18.48 -18.16
CA LEU A 88 -0.30 17.40 -19.14
C LEU A 88 -0.52 17.93 -20.56
N ALA A 89 -1.58 18.71 -20.78
CA ALA A 89 -1.88 19.33 -22.06
C ALA A 89 -0.74 20.24 -22.53
N ALA A 90 -0.20 21.07 -21.64
CA ALA A 90 0.96 21.91 -21.92
C ALA A 90 2.22 21.09 -22.24
N ALA A 91 2.56 20.10 -21.40
CA ALA A 91 3.76 19.28 -21.58
C ALA A 91 3.72 18.45 -22.87
N LEU A 92 2.53 17.98 -23.25
CA LEU A 92 2.31 17.12 -24.40
C LEU A 92 1.93 17.91 -25.67
N HIS A 93 1.74 19.23 -25.59
CA HIS A 93 1.28 20.08 -26.68
C HIS A 93 -0.06 19.60 -27.30
N VAL A 94 -1.02 19.25 -26.44
CA VAL A 94 -2.37 18.78 -26.84
C VAL A 94 -3.46 19.57 -26.12
N SER A 95 -4.72 19.41 -26.52
CA SER A 95 -5.85 20.00 -25.79
C SER A 95 -6.05 19.34 -24.42
N GLU A 96 -6.64 20.05 -23.46
CA GLU A 96 -6.99 19.47 -22.15
C GLU A 96 -7.94 18.27 -22.27
N HIS A 97 -8.86 18.33 -23.23
CA HIS A 97 -9.75 17.22 -23.56
C HIS A 97 -8.95 15.98 -24.01
N THR A 98 -7.96 16.15 -24.87
CA THR A 98 -7.06 15.09 -25.32
C THR A 98 -6.21 14.54 -24.16
N ALA A 99 -5.68 15.41 -23.29
CA ALA A 99 -4.94 15.01 -22.09
C ALA A 99 -5.80 14.19 -21.12
N ARG A 100 -7.07 14.56 -20.94
CA ARG A 100 -8.03 13.79 -20.15
C ARG A 100 -8.25 12.40 -20.76
N HIS A 101 -8.45 12.31 -22.07
CA HIS A 101 -8.59 11.02 -22.74
C HIS A 101 -7.34 10.14 -22.62
N HIS A 102 -6.14 10.71 -22.75
CA HIS A 102 -4.90 9.97 -22.50
C HIS A 102 -4.85 9.44 -21.06
N THR A 103 -5.25 10.26 -20.07
CA THR A 103 -5.30 9.87 -18.66
C THR A 103 -6.29 8.74 -18.41
N GLU A 104 -7.49 8.81 -19.01
CA GLU A 104 -8.51 7.76 -18.93
C GLU A 104 -8.00 6.44 -19.52
N ARG A 105 -7.38 6.47 -20.71
CA ARG A 105 -6.80 5.28 -21.34
C ARG A 105 -5.72 4.63 -20.49
N VAL A 106 -4.80 5.42 -19.93
CA VAL A 106 -3.75 4.92 -19.03
C VAL A 106 -4.35 4.25 -17.80
N ARG A 107 -5.36 4.89 -17.18
CA ARG A 107 -6.04 4.34 -16.00
C ARG A 107 -6.80 3.06 -16.31
N LEU A 108 -7.45 2.96 -17.47
CA LEU A 108 -8.12 1.76 -17.92
C LEU A 108 -7.13 0.61 -18.13
N LYS A 109 -5.99 0.86 -18.78
CA LYS A 109 -4.93 -0.15 -18.97
C LYS A 109 -4.32 -0.63 -17.65
N LEU A 110 -4.23 0.26 -16.67
CA LEU A 110 -3.78 -0.07 -15.31
C LEU A 110 -4.90 -0.59 -14.41
N ASN A 111 -6.13 -0.69 -14.92
CA ASN A 111 -7.32 -1.10 -14.19
C ASN A 111 -7.48 -0.35 -12.84
N VAL A 112 -7.40 0.99 -12.88
CA VAL A 112 -7.53 1.86 -11.70
C VAL A 112 -8.66 2.89 -11.83
N HIS A 113 -9.41 3.07 -10.75
CA HIS A 113 -10.57 3.97 -10.72
C HIS A 113 -10.25 5.38 -10.25
N SER A 114 -9.06 5.60 -9.69
CA SER A 114 -8.61 6.93 -9.27
C SER A 114 -7.15 7.16 -9.60
N ARG A 115 -6.83 8.42 -9.92
CA ARG A 115 -5.44 8.86 -10.12
C ARG A 115 -4.56 8.54 -8.92
N ALA A 116 -5.10 8.67 -7.71
CA ALA A 116 -4.36 8.38 -6.47
C ALA A 116 -3.96 6.90 -6.32
N GLN A 117 -4.61 6.00 -7.06
CA GLN A 117 -4.32 4.56 -7.04
C GLN A 117 -3.17 4.18 -7.99
N LEU A 118 -2.76 5.06 -8.92
CA LEU A 118 -1.72 4.77 -9.91
C LEU A 118 -0.41 4.28 -9.27
N PRO A 119 0.17 4.95 -8.25
CA PRO A 119 1.43 4.49 -7.67
C PRO A 119 1.33 3.10 -7.03
N ALA A 120 0.23 2.85 -6.30
CA ALA A 120 -0.02 1.56 -5.65
C ALA A 120 -0.22 0.43 -6.68
N ALA A 121 -0.92 0.72 -7.77
CA ALA A 121 -1.22 -0.25 -8.83
C ALA A 121 0.02 -0.66 -9.65
N ILE A 122 1.00 0.24 -9.77
CA ILE A 122 2.30 -0.06 -10.41
C ILE A 122 3.15 -0.90 -9.45
N ALA A 123 3.29 -0.45 -8.20
CA ALA A 123 4.09 -1.15 -7.20
C ALA A 123 3.62 -2.59 -6.96
N GLY A 124 2.30 -2.81 -6.86
CA GLY A 124 1.73 -4.14 -6.58
C GLY A 124 1.76 -5.14 -7.73
N ARG A 125 2.15 -4.73 -8.95
CA ARG A 125 2.23 -5.63 -10.13
C ARG A 125 3.66 -5.87 -10.62
N LEU A 126 4.63 -5.20 -9.98
CA LEU A 126 6.05 -5.31 -10.26
C LEU A 126 6.81 -6.08 -9.18
N GLY A 127 6.24 -6.21 -7.98
CA GLY A 127 6.61 -7.26 -7.02
C GLY A 127 5.97 -8.59 -7.39
#